data_AF-A0A5J4U2J0-F1
#
_entry.id   AF-A0A5J4U2J0-F1
#
_cell.length_a   1.000
_cell.length_b   1.000
_cell.length_c   1.000
_cell.angle_alpha   90.00
_cell.angle_beta   90.00
_cell.angle_gamma   90.00
#
_symmetry.space_group_name_H-M   'P 1'
#
loop_
_entity.id
_entity.type
_entity.pdbx_description
1 polymer ?
#
loop_
_entity_poly.entity_id
_entity_poly.type
_entity_poly.pdbx_seq_one_letter_code
_entity_poly.pdbx_strand_id
1 'polypeptide(L)'
;MDLDRFSHRVQQVRCPFCKKEIQMNIAYKHAYDCAPNTKYQNLLKFTQLILPEMELTEDGIFQSIYEVKHQCPFCKEPPQTFIEEHIGLNHLEQEGIFQKLLEFHSHIGHQ
;
A
#
# COMPACT_ATOMS: atom_id res chain seq x y z
N MET A 1 -37.78 -17.44 -17.44
CA MET A 1 -37.72 -17.91 -16.04
C MET A 1 -36.28 -17.81 -15.62
N ASP A 2 -35.99 -16.66 -15.04
CA ASP A 2 -34.72 -16.27 -14.44
C ASP A 2 -34.35 -17.23 -13.30
N LEU A 3 -33.09 -17.67 -13.29
CA LEU A 3 -32.50 -18.28 -12.10
C LEU A 3 -31.09 -17.70 -11.91
N ASP A 4 -31.04 -16.80 -10.94
CA ASP A 4 -29.88 -16.38 -10.15
C ASP A 4 -28.59 -17.17 -10.35
N ARG A 5 -27.56 -16.47 -10.81
CA ARG A 5 -26.20 -16.65 -10.29
C ARG A 5 -25.42 -15.35 -10.47
N PHE A 6 -25.80 -14.33 -9.71
CA PHE A 6 -24.83 -13.30 -9.32
C PHE A 6 -23.72 -14.03 -8.56
N SER A 7 -22.66 -14.37 -9.29
CA SER A 7 -21.41 -14.78 -8.71
C SER A 7 -20.87 -13.57 -7.97
N HIS A 8 -21.26 -13.41 -6.69
CA HIS A 8 -20.53 -12.58 -5.75
C HIS A 8 -19.14 -13.22 -5.62
N ARG A 9 -18.26 -12.94 -6.59
CA ARG A 9 -16.84 -13.22 -6.45
C ARG A 9 -16.41 -12.41 -5.25
N VAL A 10 -16.25 -13.08 -4.11
CA VAL A 10 -15.63 -12.49 -2.93
C VAL A 10 -14.24 -12.06 -3.39
N GLN A 11 -14.05 -10.76 -3.60
CA GLN A 11 -12.77 -10.25 -4.03
C GLN A 11 -11.80 -10.47 -2.86
N GLN A 12 -10.71 -11.16 -3.16
CA GLN A 12 -9.65 -11.47 -2.21
C GLN A 12 -8.39 -10.67 -2.57
N VAL A 13 -7.62 -10.34 -1.54
CA VAL A 13 -6.34 -9.68 -1.66
C VAL A 13 -5.32 -10.38 -0.78
N ARG A 14 -4.08 -10.46 -1.24
CA ARG A 14 -2.99 -11.07 -0.50
C ARG A 14 -2.45 -10.12 0.56
N CYS A 15 -2.39 -10.58 1.82
CA CYS A 15 -1.82 -9.79 2.90
C CYS A 15 -0.31 -9.52 2.67
N PRO A 16 0.15 -8.27 2.79
CA PRO A 16 1.55 -7.91 2.55
C PRO A 16 2.50 -8.52 3.59
N PHE A 17 2.02 -8.87 4.78
CA PHE A 17 2.82 -9.41 5.88
C PHE A 17 2.79 -10.95 5.94
N CYS A 18 1.61 -11.55 6.09
CA CYS A 18 1.47 -13.00 6.30
C CYS A 18 1.23 -13.80 5.00
N LYS A 19 1.08 -13.11 3.85
CA LYS A 19 0.92 -13.70 2.52
C LYS A 19 -0.33 -14.55 2.28
N LYS A 20 -1.29 -14.54 3.21
CA LYS A 20 -2.60 -15.20 3.09
C LYS A 20 -3.55 -14.37 2.23
N GLU A 21 -4.45 -15.04 1.51
CA GLU A 21 -5.57 -14.42 0.79
C GLU A 21 -6.71 -14.05 1.75
N ILE A 22 -7.23 -12.83 1.62
CA ILE A 22 -8.15 -12.23 2.59
C ILE A 22 -9.28 -11.53 1.86
N GLN A 23 -10.49 -11.61 2.40
CA GLN A 23 -11.61 -10.84 1.87
C GLN A 23 -11.32 -9.34 1.97
N MET A 24 -11.55 -8.60 0.88
CA MET A 24 -11.23 -7.17 0.79
C MET A 24 -11.84 -6.33 1.93
N ASN A 25 -13.07 -6.63 2.34
CA ASN A 25 -13.79 -5.90 3.40
C ASN A 25 -13.12 -5.95 4.79
N ILE A 26 -12.27 -6.95 5.05
CA ILE A 26 -11.51 -7.08 6.32
C ILE A 26 -10.00 -6.95 6.11
N ALA A 27 -9.55 -6.76 4.87
CA ALA A 27 -8.13 -6.84 4.51
C ALA A 27 -7.29 -5.81 5.25
N TYR A 28 -7.73 -4.55 5.32
CA TYR A 28 -7.01 -3.50 6.04
C TYR A 28 -6.81 -3.86 7.52
N LYS A 29 -7.90 -4.24 8.19
CA LYS A 29 -7.86 -4.63 9.61
C LYS A 29 -6.90 -5.80 9.82
N HIS A 30 -6.99 -6.82 8.98
CA HIS A 30 -6.08 -7.95 9.06
C HIS A 30 -4.62 -7.52 8.87
N ALA A 31 -4.31 -6.73 7.84
CA ALA A 31 -2.95 -6.26 7.59
C ALA A 31 -2.41 -5.45 8.78
N TYR A 32 -3.24 -4.62 9.40
CA TYR A 32 -2.89 -3.86 10.60
C TYR A 32 -2.55 -4.76 11.79
N ASP A 33 -3.35 -5.81 12.02
CA ASP A 33 -3.14 -6.78 13.11
C ASP A 33 -1.95 -7.72 12.84
N CYS A 34 -1.64 -8.00 11.56
CA CYS A 34 -0.51 -8.82 11.13
C CYS A 34 0.82 -8.07 11.00
N ALA A 35 0.81 -6.74 11.08
CA ALA A 35 2.03 -5.95 11.03
C ALA A 35 2.95 -6.33 12.22
N PRO A 36 4.23 -6.61 11.99
CA PRO A 36 5.10 -7.20 13.02
C PRO A 36 5.44 -6.24 14.17
N ASN A 37 5.27 -4.93 13.97
CA ASN A 37 5.45 -3.90 14.99
C ASN A 37 4.76 -2.59 14.57
N THR A 38 4.79 -1.61 15.46
CA THR A 38 4.19 -0.28 15.28
C THR A 38 4.78 0.49 14.09
N LYS A 39 6.04 0.26 13.71
CA LYS A 39 6.65 0.88 12.53
C LYS A 39 5.92 0.46 11.25
N TYR A 40 5.61 -0.83 11.09
CA TYR A 40 4.87 -1.32 9.92
C TYR A 40 3.38 -0.96 9.95
N GLN A 41 2.77 -0.82 11.13
CA GLN A 41 1.43 -0.27 11.27
C GLN A 41 1.36 1.19 10.81
N ASN A 42 2.36 1.98 11.20
CA ASN A 42 2.48 3.37 10.76
C ASN A 42 2.76 3.45 9.26
N LEU A 43 3.60 2.55 8.72
CA LEU A 43 3.86 2.48 7.29
C LEU A 43 2.60 2.13 6.51
N LEU A 44 1.80 1.17 6.98
CA LEU A 44 0.50 0.82 6.36
C LEU A 44 -0.46 2.02 6.35
N LYS A 45 -0.54 2.80 7.43
CA LYS A 45 -1.34 4.03 7.48
C LYS A 45 -0.80 5.09 6.53
N PHE A 46 0.52 5.25 6.48
CA PHE A 46 1.18 6.22 5.64
C PHE A 46 0.94 5.92 4.16
N THR A 47 1.12 4.68 3.71
CA THR A 47 0.89 4.32 2.31
C THR A 47 -0.58 4.46 1.91
N GLN A 48 -1.53 4.27 2.84
CA GLN A 48 -2.95 4.55 2.57
C GLN A 48 -3.20 6.05 2.34
N LEU A 49 -2.54 6.90 3.13
CA LEU A 49 -2.68 8.35 3.08
C LEU A 49 -2.16 8.94 1.76
N ILE A 50 -0.99 8.47 1.31
CA ILE A 50 -0.31 9.05 0.15
C ILE A 50 -0.75 8.43 -1.18
N LEU A 51 -1.42 7.27 -1.17
CA LEU A 51 -1.81 6.58 -2.40
C LEU A 51 -2.63 7.46 -3.38
N PRO A 52 -3.56 8.32 -2.94
CA PRO A 52 -4.27 9.23 -3.85
C PRO A 52 -3.37 10.25 -4.55
N GLU A 53 -2.15 10.45 -4.06
CA GLU A 53 -1.13 11.34 -4.62
C GLU A 53 -0.11 10.59 -5.49
N MET A 54 -0.36 9.31 -5.76
CA MET A 54 0.52 8.39 -6.47
C MET A 54 -0.13 7.88 -7.75
N GLU A 55 0.68 7.64 -8.77
CA GLU A 55 0.32 6.93 -10.00
C GLU A 55 1.14 5.65 -10.14
N LEU A 56 0.52 4.62 -10.72
CA LEU A 56 1.20 3.38 -11.06
C LEU A 56 1.78 3.51 -12.47
N THR A 57 3.10 3.43 -12.60
CA THR A 57 3.79 3.52 -13.89
C THR A 57 3.62 2.25 -14.72
N GLU A 58 4.01 2.30 -16.00
CA GLU A 58 4.04 1.13 -16.88
C GLU A 58 4.95 0.00 -16.35
N ASP A 59 5.97 0.35 -15.57
CA ASP A 59 6.89 -0.60 -14.91
C ASP A 59 6.30 -1.23 -13.63
N GLY A 60 5.06 -0.88 -13.26
CA GLY A 60 4.40 -1.40 -12.06
C GLY A 60 4.93 -0.79 -10.76
N ILE A 61 5.49 0.42 -10.82
CA ILE A 61 6.04 1.14 -9.66
C ILE A 61 5.12 2.31 -9.33
N PHE A 62 4.80 2.51 -8.05
CA PHE A 62 4.09 3.70 -7.62
C PHE A 62 5.05 4.89 -7.51
N GLN A 63 4.70 5.98 -8.19
CA GLN A 63 5.41 7.25 -8.19
C GLN A 63 4.48 8.40 -7.86
N SER A 64 5.03 9.45 -7.25
CA SER A 64 4.28 10.63 -6.84
C SER A 64 3.90 11.48 -8.06
N ILE A 65 2.66 11.98 -8.12
CA ILE A 65 2.17 12.81 -9.24
C ILE A 65 2.70 14.26 -9.15
N TYR A 66 3.06 14.72 -7.95
CA TYR A 66 3.62 16.04 -7.67
C TYR A 66 4.66 15.94 -6.55
N GLU A 67 5.46 16.98 -6.32
CA GLU A 67 6.41 17.00 -5.20
C GLU A 67 5.64 16.88 -3.87
N VAL A 68 5.74 15.71 -3.25
CA VAL A 68 5.01 15.36 -2.03
C VAL A 68 5.77 15.92 -0.82
N LYS A 69 5.06 16.67 0.04
CA LYS A 69 5.63 17.30 1.26
C LYS A 69 5.66 16.39 2.49
N HIS A 70 5.39 15.10 2.32
CA HIS A 70 5.33 14.17 3.43
C HIS A 70 6.72 13.85 3.95
N GLN A 71 6.88 13.87 5.28
CA GLN A 71 8.08 13.36 5.91
C GLN A 71 8.26 11.87 5.59
N CYS A 72 9.50 11.47 5.37
CA CYS A 72 9.80 10.07 5.15
C CYS A 72 9.36 9.21 6.36
N PRO A 73 8.59 8.12 6.16
CA PRO A 73 8.10 7.29 7.25
C PRO A 73 9.21 6.50 7.96
N PHE A 74 10.44 6.52 7.41
CA PHE A 74 11.60 5.80 7.94
C PHE A 74 12.57 6.69 8.72
N CYS A 75 13.01 7.82 8.15
CA CYS A 75 13.94 8.75 8.79
C CYS A 75 13.28 9.99 9.41
N LYS A 76 11.99 10.26 9.11
CA LYS A 76 11.23 11.46 9.53
C LYS A 76 11.78 12.78 8.98
N GLU A 77 12.74 12.72 8.06
CA GLU A 77 13.23 13.90 7.37
C GLU A 77 12.29 14.24 6.20
N PRO A 78 12.11 15.53 5.88
CA PRO A 78 11.48 15.90 4.62
C PRO A 78 12.37 15.41 3.46
N PRO A 79 11.81 14.67 2.49
CA PRO A 79 12.60 14.24 1.34
C PRO A 79 13.04 15.48 0.53
N GLN A 80 14.27 15.45 0.02
CA GLN A 80 14.77 16.50 -0.90
C GLN A 80 14.30 16.28 -2.35
N THR A 81 13.74 15.10 -2.62
CA THR A 81 13.21 14.63 -3.90
C THR A 81 11.82 14.02 -3.67
N PHE A 82 11.27 13.27 -4.64
CA PHE A 82 10.06 12.50 -4.42
C PHE A 82 10.25 11.41 -3.35
N ILE A 83 9.18 11.05 -2.64
CA ILE A 83 9.28 10.17 -1.48
C ILE A 83 9.75 8.76 -1.87
N GLU A 84 9.31 8.24 -3.01
CA GLU A 84 9.73 6.95 -3.55
C GLU A 84 11.20 6.96 -3.97
N GLU A 85 11.70 8.05 -4.54
CA GLU A 85 13.12 8.21 -4.90
C GLU A 85 13.98 8.31 -3.63
N HIS A 86 13.53 9.10 -2.65
CA HIS A 86 14.18 9.18 -1.35
C HIS A 86 14.29 7.80 -0.69
N ILE A 87 13.21 7.02 -0.72
CA ILE A 87 13.18 5.66 -0.17
C ILE A 87 14.09 4.73 -0.96
N GLY A 88 14.05 4.76 -2.29
CA GLY A 88 14.91 3.94 -3.15
C GLY A 88 16.40 4.22 -2.95
N LEU A 89 16.80 5.47 -2.70
CA LEU A 89 18.21 5.84 -2.51
C LEU A 89 18.70 5.62 -1.07
N ASN A 90 17.89 5.95 -0.07
CA ASN A 90 18.32 6.01 1.34
C ASN A 90 17.82 4.83 2.19
N HIS A 91 16.82 4.09 1.69
CA HIS A 91 16.08 3.07 2.43
C HIS A 91 15.82 1.82 1.56
N LEU A 92 16.85 1.36 0.84
CA LEU A 92 16.81 0.23 -0.11
C LEU A 92 16.11 -1.03 0.46
N GLU A 93 16.40 -1.38 1.71
CA GLU A 93 15.77 -2.54 2.35
C GLU A 93 14.26 -2.36 2.61
N GLN A 94 13.79 -1.11 2.65
CA GLN A 94 12.41 -0.76 2.94
C GLN A 94 11.58 -0.41 1.69
N GLU A 95 12.22 -0.09 0.56
CA GLU A 95 11.55 0.13 -0.74
C GLU A 95 10.60 -1.02 -1.08
N GLY A 96 11.08 -2.25 -0.96
CA GLY A 96 10.31 -3.43 -1.33
C GLY A 96 9.07 -3.68 -0.45
N ILE A 97 9.01 -3.19 0.79
CA ILE A 97 7.77 -3.23 1.59
C ILE A 97 6.89 -2.02 1.31
N PHE A 98 7.47 -0.86 1.03
CA PHE A 98 6.73 0.34 0.69
C PHE A 98 5.87 0.14 -0.57
N GLN A 99 6.47 -0.35 -1.67
CA GLN A 99 5.75 -0.63 -2.92
C GLN A 99 4.65 -1.69 -2.72
N LYS A 100 4.92 -2.76 -1.97
CA LYS A 100 3.91 -3.79 -1.65
C LYS A 100 2.72 -3.26 -0.87
N LEU A 101 2.93 -2.26 -0.02
CA LEU A 101 1.84 -1.66 0.75
C LEU A 101 1.01 -0.68 -0.09
N LEU A 102 1.62 0.01 -1.05
CA LEU A 102 0.88 0.82 -2.04
C LEU A 102 0.03 -0.08 -2.95
N GLU A 103 0.60 -1.17 -3.46
CA GLU A 103 -0.12 -2.19 -4.23
C GLU A 103 -1.25 -2.83 -3.42
N PHE A 104 -1.00 -3.14 -2.14
CA PHE A 104 -2.05 -3.66 -1.27
C PHE A 104 -3.23 -2.68 -1.14
N HIS A 105 -2.95 -1.38 -0.98
CA HIS A 105 -4.00 -0.37 -0.87
C HIS A 105 -4.73 -0.10 -2.17
N SER A 106 -4.05 -0.14 -3.32
CA SER A 106 -4.71 0.03 -4.63
C SER A 106 -5.73 -1.07 -4.88
N HIS A 107 -5.47 -2.29 -4.40
CA HIS A 107 -6.43 -3.39 -4.50
C HIS A 107 -7.65 -3.24 -3.59
N ILE A 108 -7.52 -2.66 -2.39
CA ILE A 108 -8.64 -2.54 -1.44
C ILE A 108 -9.38 -1.19 -1.50
N GLY A 109 -8.78 -0.17 -2.12
CA GLY A 109 -9.22 1.23 -2.10
C GLY A 109 -10.23 1.65 -3.18
N HIS A 110 -10.78 0.71 -3.95
CA HIS A 110 -11.85 0.98 -4.93
C HIS A 110 -13.27 0.76 -4.35
N GLN A 111 -13.62 1.47 -3.26
CA GLN A 111 -15.00 1.57 -2.78
C GLN A 111 -15.42 3.03 -2.60
#